data_AF-A0A229STB6-F1
#
_entry.id   AF-A0A229STB6-F1
#
_cell.length_a   1.000
_cell.length_b   1.000
_cell.length_c   1.000
_cell.angle_alpha   90.00
_cell.angle_beta   90.00
_cell.angle_gamma   90.00
#
_symmetry.space_group_name_H-M   'P 1'
#
loop_
_entity.id
_entity.type
_entity.pdbx_description
1 polymer ?
#
loop_
_entity_poly.entity_id
_entity_poly.type
_entity_poly.pdbx_seq_one_letter_code
_entity_poly.pdbx_strand_id
1 'polypeptide(L)'
;MDGSGGVVVNLIFFAVVCVAPTVLFWCALRVPKLVGRIRERRAKPQPEGPPIERVAADLRRVHRLLAGYPSGTPAARRFGTRQAYDELLTVACRQVGVPHRLGELPEGMDREIERLRVEQSLRERGLVVP
;
A
#
# COMPACT_ATOMS: atom_id res chain seq x y z
N MET A 1 -45.77 26.66 -50.93
CA MET A 1 -46.15 26.83 -49.51
C MET A 1 -45.02 26.21 -48.71
N ASP A 2 -43.88 26.89 -48.63
CA ASP A 2 -42.61 26.24 -48.26
C ASP A 2 -41.96 26.96 -47.06
N GLY A 3 -42.74 27.76 -46.33
CA GLY A 3 -42.25 28.57 -45.21
C GLY A 3 -41.90 27.75 -43.97
N SER A 4 -42.60 26.64 -43.72
CA SER A 4 -42.45 25.85 -42.48
C SER A 4 -41.07 25.20 -42.34
N GLY A 5 -40.43 24.79 -43.45
CA GLY A 5 -39.10 24.19 -43.43
C GLY A 5 -38.01 25.15 -42.96
N GLY A 6 -38.08 26.42 -43.37
CA GLY A 6 -37.11 27.45 -42.96
C GLY A 6 -37.21 27.81 -41.48
N VAL A 7 -38.43 27.85 -40.92
CA VAL A 7 -38.62 28.16 -39.49
C VAL A 7 -38.10 27.05 -38.61
N VAL A 8 -38.32 25.79 -38.98
CA VAL A 8 -37.81 24.63 -38.23
C VAL A 8 -36.28 24.61 -38.23
N VAL A 9 -35.65 24.85 -39.38
CA VAL A 9 -34.18 24.92 -39.47
C VAL A 9 -33.61 26.03 -38.58
N ASN A 10 -34.23 27.21 -38.59
CA ASN A 10 -33.75 28.34 -37.78
C ASN A 10 -33.95 28.11 -36.26
N LEU A 11 -35.06 27.48 -35.88
CA LEU A 11 -35.33 27.06 -34.50
C LEU A 11 -34.29 26.06 -33.99
N ILE A 12 -33.90 25.09 -34.82
CA ILE A 12 -32.84 24.12 -34.49
C ILE A 12 -31.51 24.84 -34.30
N PHE A 13 -31.14 25.77 -35.19
CA PHE A 13 -29.91 26.55 -35.04
C PHE A 13 -29.89 27.36 -33.74
N PHE A 14 -30.98 28.06 -33.41
CA PHE A 14 -31.08 28.81 -32.16
C PHE A 14 -31.00 27.90 -30.93
N ALA A 15 -31.70 26.75 -30.95
CA ALA A 15 -31.65 25.79 -29.86
C ALA A 15 -30.23 25.25 -29.65
N VAL A 16 -29.51 24.94 -30.73
CA VAL A 16 -28.11 24.47 -30.67
C VAL A 16 -27.20 25.57 -30.11
N VAL A 17 -27.31 26.81 -30.59
CA VAL A 17 -26.48 27.94 -30.14
C VAL A 17 -26.73 28.25 -28.64
N CYS A 18 -27.96 28.15 -28.16
CA CYS A 18 -28.29 28.39 -26.76
C CYS A 18 -27.85 27.25 -25.83
N VAL A 19 -28.00 25.99 -26.27
CA VAL A 19 -27.72 24.82 -25.43
C VAL A 19 -26.24 24.43 -25.44
N ALA A 20 -25.54 24.67 -26.54
CA ALA A 20 -24.13 24.32 -26.70
C ALA A 20 -23.21 24.89 -25.60
N PRO A 21 -23.24 26.19 -25.25
CA PRO A 21 -22.34 26.72 -24.22
C PRO A 21 -22.63 26.14 -22.83
N THR A 22 -23.89 25.90 -22.51
CA THR A 22 -24.29 25.30 -21.23
C THR A 22 -23.83 23.85 -21.13
N VAL A 23 -23.99 23.07 -22.21
CA VAL A 23 -23.54 21.67 -22.27
C VAL A 23 -22.02 21.59 -22.28
N LEU A 24 -21.32 22.45 -23.03
CA LEU A 24 -19.86 22.52 -23.04
C LEU A 24 -19.31 22.86 -21.66
N PHE A 25 -19.87 23.88 -21.00
CA PHE A 25 -19.45 24.28 -19.66
C PHE A 25 -19.71 23.17 -18.63
N TRP A 26 -20.88 22.52 -18.69
CA TRP A 26 -21.22 21.41 -17.81
C TRP A 26 -20.33 20.18 -18.04
N CYS A 27 -20.04 19.83 -19.29
CA CYS A 27 -19.09 18.79 -19.65
C CYS A 27 -17.69 19.13 -19.14
N ALA A 28 -17.20 20.35 -19.37
CA ALA A 28 -15.89 20.80 -18.89
C ALA A 28 -15.75 20.68 -17.36
N LEU A 29 -16.83 20.97 -16.61
CA LEU A 29 -16.85 20.80 -15.15
C LEU A 29 -16.95 19.33 -14.69
N ARG A 30 -17.54 18.43 -15.49
CA ARG A 30 -17.68 17.00 -15.15
C ARG A 30 -16.49 16.14 -15.57
N VAL A 31 -15.79 16.51 -16.65
CA VAL A 31 -14.60 15.81 -17.16
C VAL A 31 -13.53 15.55 -16.08
N PRO A 32 -13.11 16.51 -15.24
CA PRO A 32 -12.05 16.24 -14.26
C PRO A 32 -12.46 15.19 -13.21
N LYS A 33 -13.74 15.14 -12.82
CA LYS A 33 -14.25 14.12 -11.88
C LYS A 33 -14.33 12.73 -12.53
N LEU A 34 -14.69 12.65 -13.82
CA LEU A 34 -14.69 11.38 -14.55
C LEU A 34 -13.26 10.87 -14.79
N VAL A 35 -12.35 11.76 -15.19
CA VAL A 35 -10.94 11.44 -15.42
C VAL A 35 -10.27 10.99 -14.12
N GLY A 36 -10.57 11.62 -12.99
CA GLY A 36 -10.09 11.17 -11.67
C GLY A 36 -10.48 9.72 -11.37
N ARG A 37 -11.76 9.37 -11.51
CA ARG A 37 -12.24 7.99 -11.27
C ARG A 37 -11.65 6.96 -12.24
N ILE A 38 -11.49 7.32 -13.51
CA ILE A 38 -10.88 6.42 -14.51
C ILE A 38 -9.39 6.23 -14.19
N ARG A 39 -8.70 7.30 -13.75
CA ARG A 39 -7.28 7.26 -13.39
C ARG A 39 -7.05 6.43 -12.13
N GLU A 40 -7.91 6.54 -11.13
CA GLU A 40 -7.88 5.68 -9.93
C GLU A 40 -8.13 4.21 -10.30
N ARG A 41 -9.11 3.92 -11.15
CA ARG A 41 -9.37 2.55 -11.63
C ARG A 41 -8.23 1.98 -12.48
N ARG A 42 -7.48 2.83 -13.18
CA ARG A 42 -6.30 2.43 -13.97
C ARG A 42 -4.98 2.54 -13.20
N ALA A 43 -5.00 3.04 -11.96
CA ALA A 43 -3.81 3.12 -11.15
C ALA A 43 -3.35 1.68 -10.88
N LYS A 44 -2.08 1.40 -11.21
CA LYS A 44 -1.49 0.10 -10.89
C LYS A 44 -1.55 -0.10 -9.37
N PRO A 45 -1.81 -1.32 -8.89
CA PRO A 45 -1.73 -1.61 -7.46
C PRO A 45 -0.33 -1.19 -6.99
N GLN A 46 -0.30 -0.19 -6.11
CA GLN A 46 0.94 0.29 -5.52
C GLN A 46 1.33 -0.72 -4.45
N PRO A 47 2.60 -1.16 -4.37
CA PRO A 47 3.02 -2.11 -3.36
C PRO A 47 2.63 -1.61 -1.98
N GLU A 48 1.88 -2.43 -1.23
CA GLU A 48 1.44 -2.11 0.12
C GLU A 48 2.61 -2.25 1.10
N GLY A 49 3.42 -1.19 1.18
CA GLY A 49 4.53 -1.07 2.13
C GLY A 49 5.92 -0.99 1.48
N PRO A 50 6.98 -1.02 2.31
CA PRO A 50 8.35 -0.96 1.81
C PRO A 50 8.66 -2.18 0.93
N PRO A 51 9.56 -2.06 -0.06
CA PRO A 51 10.04 -3.21 -0.83
C PRO A 51 10.57 -4.31 0.09
N ILE A 52 10.25 -5.57 -0.23
CA ILE A 52 10.62 -6.73 0.60
C ILE A 52 12.14 -6.84 0.81
N GLU A 53 12.93 -6.37 -0.15
CA GLU A 53 14.39 -6.33 -0.07
C GLU A 53 14.89 -5.38 1.02
N ARG A 54 14.18 -4.26 1.23
CA ARG A 54 14.49 -3.33 2.33
C ARG A 54 14.18 -3.98 3.67
N VAL A 55 13.04 -4.66 3.79
CA VAL A 55 12.66 -5.39 5.01
C VAL A 55 13.70 -6.46 5.33
N ALA A 56 14.15 -7.23 4.34
CA ALA A 56 15.22 -8.23 4.50
C ALA A 56 16.57 -7.62 4.89
N ALA A 57 16.91 -6.44 4.35
CA ALA A 57 18.12 -5.71 4.74
C ALA A 57 18.04 -5.22 6.19
N ASP A 58 16.89 -4.69 6.61
CA ASP A 58 16.65 -4.20 7.96
C ASP A 58 16.66 -5.34 8.97
N LEU A 59 16.06 -6.50 8.65
CA LEU A 59 16.14 -7.71 9.50
C LEU A 59 17.59 -8.11 9.75
N ARG A 60 18.42 -8.21 8.70
CA ARG A 60 19.85 -8.51 8.83
C ARG A 60 20.61 -7.45 9.62
N ARG A 61 20.23 -6.17 9.49
CA ARG A 61 20.83 -5.07 10.24
C ARG A 61 20.51 -5.17 11.73
N VAL A 62 19.25 -5.35 12.08
CA VAL A 62 18.78 -5.43 13.47
C VAL A 62 19.28 -6.70 14.16
N HIS A 63 19.30 -7.83 13.47
CA HIS A 63 19.88 -9.05 14.01
C HIS A 63 21.36 -8.90 14.34
N ARG A 64 22.16 -8.31 13.42
CA ARG A 64 23.58 -8.01 13.71
C ARG A 64 23.75 -7.07 14.90
N LEU A 65 22.83 -6.12 15.07
CA LEU A 65 22.84 -5.22 16.24
C LEU A 65 22.56 -5.99 17.53
N LEU A 66 21.60 -6.92 17.53
CA LEU A 66 21.30 -7.77 18.68
C LEU A 66 22.46 -8.70 19.03
N ALA A 67 23.04 -9.35 18.04
CA ALA A 67 24.19 -10.25 18.19
C ALA A 67 25.45 -9.51 18.67
N GLY A 68 25.63 -8.26 18.23
CA GLY A 68 26.78 -7.43 18.56
C GLY A 68 26.71 -6.70 19.91
N TYR A 69 25.63 -6.83 20.67
CA TYR A 69 25.53 -6.12 21.95
C TYR A 69 26.48 -6.69 23.01
N PRO A 70 27.34 -5.87 23.64
CA PRO A 70 28.25 -6.32 24.69
C PRO A 70 27.51 -6.67 25.98
N SER A 71 28.16 -7.49 26.82
CA SER A 71 27.78 -7.69 28.22
C SER A 71 27.76 -6.33 28.93
N GLY A 72 26.63 -5.97 29.54
CA GLY A 72 26.41 -4.65 30.14
C GLY A 72 25.55 -3.68 29.32
N THR A 73 25.13 -4.06 28.10
CA THR A 73 24.11 -3.28 27.37
C THR A 73 22.81 -3.22 28.19
N PRO A 74 22.21 -2.03 28.40
CA PRO A 74 20.98 -1.89 29.17
C PRO A 74 19.87 -2.83 28.68
N ALA A 75 19.19 -3.50 29.60
CA ALA A 75 18.12 -4.45 29.28
C ALA A 75 17.04 -3.80 28.40
N ALA A 76 16.65 -2.56 28.69
CA ALA A 76 15.69 -1.80 27.90
C ALA A 76 16.12 -1.62 26.42
N ARG A 77 17.42 -1.42 26.17
CA ARG A 77 17.94 -1.27 24.80
C ARG A 77 17.90 -2.60 24.03
N ARG A 78 18.28 -3.69 24.69
CA ARG A 78 18.16 -5.04 24.11
C ARG A 78 16.71 -5.37 23.82
N PHE A 79 15.82 -5.06 24.75
CA PHE A 79 14.38 -5.27 24.63
C PHE A 79 13.77 -4.50 23.45
N GLY A 80 13.97 -3.18 23.39
CA GLY A 80 13.45 -2.36 22.28
C GLY A 80 13.97 -2.81 20.91
N THR A 81 15.22 -3.27 20.83
CA THR A 81 15.79 -3.80 19.59
C THR A 81 15.17 -5.15 19.19
N ARG A 82 14.83 -6.01 20.17
CA ARG A 82 14.09 -7.25 19.91
C ARG A 82 12.66 -6.97 19.45
N GLN A 83 12.00 -5.97 20.00
CA GLN A 83 10.67 -5.56 19.55
C GLN A 83 10.70 -5.04 18.11
N ALA A 84 11.66 -4.18 17.78
CA ALA A 84 11.86 -3.71 16.41
C ALA A 84 12.13 -4.88 15.43
N TYR A 85 12.84 -5.91 15.89
CA TYR A 85 13.06 -7.13 15.11
C TYR A 85 11.74 -7.90 14.86
N ASP A 86 10.90 -8.07 15.88
CA ASP A 86 9.62 -8.77 15.75
C ASP A 86 8.60 -8.01 14.88
N GLU A 87 8.64 -6.67 14.92
CA GLU A 87 7.86 -5.83 14.01
C GLU A 87 8.29 -6.03 12.55
N LEU A 88 9.60 -6.08 12.29
CA LEU A 88 10.11 -6.36 10.94
C LEU A 88 9.73 -7.77 10.46
N LEU A 89 9.76 -8.78 11.35
CA LEU A 89 9.29 -10.13 11.03
C LEU A 89 7.79 -10.14 10.70
N THR A 90 6.98 -9.38 11.44
CA THR A 90 5.55 -9.21 11.18
C THR A 90 5.29 -8.58 9.82
N VAL A 91 6.05 -7.54 9.45
CA VAL A 91 5.97 -6.91 8.12
C VAL A 91 6.34 -7.92 7.03
N ALA A 92 7.43 -8.65 7.18
CA ALA A 92 7.85 -9.67 6.22
C ALA A 92 6.78 -10.75 6.06
N CYS A 93 6.27 -11.29 7.17
CA CYS A 93 5.20 -12.29 7.17
C CYS A 93 3.96 -11.83 6.42
N ARG A 94 3.53 -10.58 6.63
CA ARG A 94 2.39 -10.01 5.91
C ARG A 94 2.64 -9.93 4.41
N GLN A 95 3.84 -9.52 3.99
CA GLN A 95 4.19 -9.37 2.58
C GLN A 95 4.29 -10.71 1.84
N VAL A 96 4.75 -11.77 2.52
CA VAL A 96 4.84 -13.11 1.91
C VAL A 96 3.65 -14.00 2.18
N GLY A 97 2.74 -13.64 3.09
CA GLY A 97 1.59 -14.46 3.48
C GLY A 97 1.97 -15.66 4.36
N VAL A 98 2.77 -15.42 5.40
CA VAL A 98 3.11 -16.41 6.44
C VAL A 98 2.32 -16.09 7.72
N PRO A 99 1.57 -17.05 8.29
CA PRO A 99 0.86 -16.85 9.54
C PRO A 99 1.83 -16.78 10.73
N HIS A 100 1.56 -15.91 11.70
CA HIS A 100 2.37 -15.75 12.90
C HIS A 100 1.54 -15.24 14.08
N ARG A 101 2.09 -15.40 15.29
CA ARG A 101 1.52 -15.02 16.58
C ARG A 101 2.47 -14.15 17.41
N LEU A 102 3.49 -13.56 16.77
CA LEU A 102 4.51 -12.71 17.42
C LEU A 102 3.90 -11.57 18.28
N GLY A 103 2.77 -10.99 17.84
CA GLY A 103 2.06 -9.95 18.58
C GLY A 103 1.09 -10.47 19.64
N GLU A 104 0.77 -11.76 19.63
CA GLU A 104 -0.22 -12.40 20.52
C GLU A 104 0.44 -13.05 21.73
N LEU A 105 1.61 -13.65 21.54
CA LEU A 105 2.34 -14.33 22.62
C LEU A 105 3.01 -13.32 23.53
N PRO A 106 2.97 -13.47 24.87
CA PRO A 106 3.71 -12.58 25.77
C PRO A 106 5.23 -12.71 25.58
N GLU A 107 5.99 -11.72 26.05
CA GLU A 107 7.45 -11.80 26.09
C GLU A 107 7.92 -13.01 26.92
N GLY A 108 8.90 -13.74 26.41
CA GLY A 108 9.40 -14.98 27.02
C GLY A 108 9.67 -16.08 26.01
N MET A 109 9.81 -17.31 26.51
CA MET A 109 10.22 -18.47 25.73
C MET A 109 9.28 -18.77 24.55
N ASP A 110 7.96 -18.65 24.74
CA ASP A 110 6.99 -18.93 23.67
C ASP A 110 7.17 -18.00 22.47
N ARG A 111 7.38 -16.69 22.72
CA ARG A 111 7.65 -15.70 21.68
C ARG A 111 9.01 -15.93 21.02
N GLU A 112 10.01 -16.42 21.75
CA GLU A 112 11.31 -16.80 21.19
C GLU A 112 11.21 -18.02 20.26
N ILE A 113 10.46 -19.05 20.65
CA ILE A 113 10.20 -20.23 19.81
C ILE A 113 9.42 -19.83 18.54
N GLU A 114 8.38 -19.02 18.70
CA GLU A 114 7.59 -18.49 17.60
C GLU A 114 8.47 -17.73 16.59
N ARG A 115 9.41 -16.92 17.09
CA ARG A 115 10.38 -16.16 16.27
C ARG A 115 11.24 -17.08 15.43
N LEU A 116 11.84 -18.12 16.01
CA LEU A 116 12.65 -19.10 15.28
C LEU A 116 11.83 -19.80 14.20
N ARG A 117 10.59 -20.20 14.53
CA ARG A 117 9.67 -20.83 13.58
C ARG A 117 9.28 -19.87 12.45
N VAL A 118 9.04 -18.58 12.74
CA VAL A 118 8.80 -17.54 11.72
C VAL A 118 10.01 -17.37 10.80
N GLU A 119 11.20 -17.21 11.36
CA GLU A 119 12.44 -17.06 10.58
C GLU A 119 12.61 -18.21 9.60
N GLN A 120 12.38 -19.44 10.08
CA GLN A 120 12.42 -20.62 9.24
C GLN A 120 11.37 -20.59 8.12
N SER A 121 10.11 -20.25 8.43
CA SER A 121 9.06 -20.13 7.42
C SER A 121 9.36 -19.03 6.37
N LEU A 122 10.02 -17.94 6.76
CA LEU A 122 10.46 -16.90 5.84
C LEU A 122 11.59 -17.39 4.93
N ARG A 123 12.56 -18.15 5.46
CA ARG A 123 13.62 -18.78 4.65
C ARG A 123 13.06 -19.76 3.63
N GLU A 124 12.06 -20.56 4.01
CA GLU A 124 11.37 -21.48 3.11
C GLU A 124 10.62 -20.75 1.98
N ARG A 125 10.19 -19.51 2.22
CA ARG A 125 9.61 -18.60 1.20
C ARG A 125 10.68 -17.84 0.40
N GLY A 126 11.97 -18.11 0.61
CA GLY A 126 13.10 -17.52 -0.12
C GLY A 126 13.64 -16.21 0.45
N LEU A 127 13.18 -15.76 1.62
CA LEU A 127 13.77 -14.60 2.29
C LEU A 127 15.08 -14.97 2.99
N VAL A 128 16.13 -14.21 2.70
CA VAL A 128 17.42 -14.34 3.40
C VAL A 128 17.33 -13.61 4.74
N VAL A 129 16.75 -14.28 5.72
CA VAL A 129 16.74 -13.86 7.13
C VAL A 129 17.78 -14.65 7.93
N PRO A 130 18.34 -14.04 8.99
CA PRO A 130 19.38 -14.62 9.82
C PRO A 130 19.03 -15.98 10.35
#